data_AF-A0A6N2AL18-F1
#
_entry.id   AF-A0A6N2AL18-F1
#
_cell.length_a   1.000
_cell.length_b   1.000
_cell.length_c   1.000
_cell.angle_alpha   90.00
_cell.angle_beta   90.00
_cell.angle_gamma   90.00
#
_symmetry.space_group_name_H-M   'P 1'
#
loop_
_entity.id
_entity.type
_entity.pdbx_description
1 polymer ?
#
loop_
_entity_poly.entity_id
_entity_poly.type
_entity_poly.pdbx_seq_one_letter_code
_entity_poly.pdbx_strand_id
1 'polypeptide(L)'
;MESSMLLDYAVFQLSPKRSRCELFVSSDGNTEKLASGLLKPFVTHLKVAEEQVALAVQSIKLEVKRCKNSETWFTKGTLERFVRFVSTPEVLELVNTLDAEMSQLEAAGRIYSQGEGYQFSSTGSGGSGVTVAADATKKELLRAIDVRLTAVRKDLSTASSRAAAAGFNLDTVSELQMFADQFGAHRLK
;
A
#
# COMPACT_ATOMS: atom_id res chain seq x y z
N MET A 1 -19.61 5.08 -18.33
CA MET A 1 -18.34 5.71 -18.78
C MET A 1 -17.22 4.69 -18.76
N GLU A 2 -16.22 4.79 -19.65
CA GLU A 2 -15.07 3.87 -19.67
C GLU A 2 -14.11 4.15 -18.51
N SER A 3 -13.40 3.14 -18.00
CA SER A 3 -12.48 3.30 -16.87
C SER A 3 -11.29 4.22 -17.18
N SER A 4 -10.90 4.37 -18.45
CA SER A 4 -9.84 5.27 -18.90
C SER A 4 -10.28 6.74 -19.03
N MET A 5 -11.58 7.04 -18.90
CA MET A 5 -12.07 8.43 -19.01
C MET A 5 -11.56 9.29 -17.86
N LEU A 6 -10.92 10.41 -18.22
CA LEU A 6 -10.51 11.45 -17.29
C LEU A 6 -11.74 12.12 -16.69
N LEU A 7 -11.71 12.36 -15.39
CA LEU A 7 -12.83 12.96 -14.68
C LEU A 7 -12.62 14.47 -14.53
N ASP A 8 -13.69 15.24 -14.68
CA ASP A 8 -13.70 16.64 -14.29
C ASP A 8 -13.75 16.76 -12.76
N TYR A 9 -14.56 15.91 -12.12
CA TYR A 9 -14.67 15.83 -10.67
C TYR A 9 -15.31 14.51 -10.23
N ALA A 10 -15.18 14.21 -8.94
CA ALA A 10 -16.01 13.24 -8.24
C ALA A 10 -16.64 13.90 -7.02
N VAL A 11 -17.83 13.42 -6.62
CA VAL A 11 -18.56 14.00 -5.50
C VAL A 11 -19.18 12.91 -4.63
N PHE A 12 -18.91 12.98 -3.34
CA PHE A 12 -19.65 12.25 -2.33
C PHE A 12 -20.87 13.07 -1.95
N GLN A 13 -22.07 12.56 -2.20
CA GLN A 13 -23.31 13.09 -1.66
C GLN A 13 -23.61 12.38 -0.35
N LEU A 14 -23.70 13.14 0.74
CA LEU A 14 -23.85 12.59 2.08
C LEU A 14 -25.33 12.47 2.45
N SER A 15 -25.67 11.44 3.23
CA SER A 15 -27.00 11.35 3.84
C SER A 15 -27.20 12.49 4.87
N PRO A 16 -28.45 12.84 5.23
CA PRO A 16 -28.71 13.87 6.24
C PRO A 16 -28.00 13.63 7.58
N LYS A 17 -27.84 12.35 7.96
CA LYS A 17 -27.12 11.92 9.17
C LYS A 17 -25.59 11.83 8.98
N ARG A 18 -25.08 12.07 7.78
CA ARG A 18 -23.66 11.96 7.39
C ARG A 18 -23.02 10.62 7.73
N SER A 19 -23.82 9.55 7.78
CA SER A 19 -23.36 8.18 8.04
C SER A 19 -23.17 7.35 6.77
N ARG A 20 -23.82 7.76 5.68
CA ARG A 20 -23.80 7.10 4.38
C ARG A 20 -23.48 8.11 3.29
N CYS A 21 -22.94 7.63 2.18
CA CYS A 21 -22.67 8.45 1.02
C CYS A 21 -22.98 7.72 -0.29
N GLU A 22 -23.23 8.50 -1.32
CA GLU A 22 -23.23 8.07 -2.71
C GLU A 22 -22.10 8.79 -3.43
N LEU A 23 -21.23 8.03 -4.09
CA LEU A 23 -20.11 8.57 -4.86
C LEU A 23 -20.53 8.64 -6.33
N PHE A 24 -20.47 9.84 -6.89
CA PHE A 24 -20.69 10.10 -8.30
C PHE A 24 -19.38 10.56 -8.94
N VAL A 25 -19.18 10.20 -10.20
CA VAL A 25 -18.07 10.66 -11.03
C VAL A 25 -18.61 11.37 -12.25
N SER A 26 -17.95 12.43 -12.69
CA SER A 26 -18.36 13.21 -13.85
C SER A 26 -17.19 13.46 -14.80
N SER A 27 -17.46 13.32 -16.09
CA SER A 27 -16.56 13.67 -17.21
C SER A 27 -17.40 14.20 -18.35
N ASP A 28 -16.97 15.32 -18.93
CA ASP A 28 -17.55 15.93 -20.13
C ASP A 28 -19.08 16.09 -20.02
N GLY A 29 -19.53 16.58 -18.86
CA GLY A 29 -20.96 16.78 -18.55
C GLY A 29 -21.76 15.50 -18.29
N ASN A 30 -21.20 14.31 -18.53
CA ASN A 30 -21.81 13.04 -18.13
C ASN A 30 -21.51 12.78 -16.65
N THR A 31 -22.50 12.28 -15.90
CA THR A 31 -22.35 11.92 -14.50
C THR A 31 -22.92 10.55 -14.26
N GLU A 32 -22.18 9.67 -13.59
CA GLU A 32 -22.64 8.34 -13.22
C GLU A 32 -22.35 8.05 -11.74
N LYS A 33 -23.17 7.17 -11.17
CA LYS A 33 -22.96 6.68 -9.80
C LYS A 33 -21.91 5.58 -9.81
N LEU A 34 -20.85 5.76 -9.02
CA LEU A 34 -19.75 4.81 -8.90
C LEU A 34 -19.94 3.83 -7.75
N ALA A 35 -20.36 4.35 -6.59
CA ALA A 35 -20.50 3.55 -5.37
C ALA A 35 -21.54 4.14 -4.42
N SER A 36 -22.02 3.32 -3.48
CA SER A 36 -22.86 3.77 -2.37
C SER A 36 -22.59 2.91 -1.15
N GLY A 37 -22.55 3.51 0.04
CA GLY A 37 -22.20 2.78 1.24
C GLY A 37 -22.09 3.64 2.49
N LEU A 38 -21.33 3.13 3.46
CA LEU A 38 -20.97 3.85 4.66
C LEU A 38 -19.92 4.92 4.34
N LEU A 39 -20.02 6.08 4.98
CA LEU A 39 -19.04 7.16 4.82
C LEU A 39 -17.74 6.89 5.61
N LYS A 40 -17.85 6.22 6.76
CA LYS A 40 -16.75 6.00 7.70
C LYS A 40 -15.49 5.37 7.07
N PRO A 41 -15.59 4.33 6.21
CA PRO A 41 -14.42 3.78 5.52
C PRO A 41 -13.69 4.84 4.69
N PHE A 42 -14.41 5.64 3.89
CA PHE A 42 -13.79 6.69 3.07
C PHE A 42 -13.07 7.74 3.92
N VAL A 43 -13.69 8.20 5.01
CA VAL A 43 -13.08 9.18 5.93
C VAL A 43 -11.80 8.64 6.56
N THR A 44 -11.76 7.35 6.93
CA THR A 44 -10.57 6.70 7.49
C THR A 44 -9.38 6.68 6.51
N HIS A 45 -9.65 6.72 5.21
CA HIS A 45 -8.66 6.52 4.15
C HIS A 45 -8.46 7.73 3.26
N LEU A 46 -9.15 8.86 3.51
CA LEU A 46 -9.14 10.02 2.64
C LEU A 46 -9.18 11.30 3.46
N LYS A 47 -8.01 11.93 3.65
CA LYS A 47 -7.85 13.13 4.47
C LYS A 47 -8.78 14.27 4.04
N VAL A 48 -8.94 14.51 2.74
CA VAL A 48 -9.86 15.54 2.24
C VAL A 48 -11.31 15.27 2.66
N ALA A 49 -11.73 14.00 2.73
CA ALA A 49 -13.07 13.67 3.20
C ALA A 49 -13.20 13.88 4.72
N GLU A 50 -12.17 13.52 5.50
CA GLU A 50 -12.14 13.78 6.93
C GLU A 50 -12.30 15.27 7.25
N GLU A 51 -11.51 16.12 6.61
CA GLU A 51 -11.53 17.58 6.81
C GLU A 51 -12.89 18.18 6.43
N GLN A 52 -13.45 17.78 5.28
CA GLN A 52 -14.74 18.30 4.82
C GLN A 52 -15.92 17.84 5.69
N VAL A 53 -15.88 16.60 6.21
CA VAL A 53 -16.90 16.11 7.16
C VAL A 53 -16.88 16.90 8.46
N ALA A 54 -15.69 17.31 8.93
CA ALA A 54 -15.53 18.15 10.11
C ALA A 54 -16.18 19.54 9.93
N LEU A 55 -16.24 20.05 8.69
CA LEU A 55 -16.92 21.28 8.32
C LEU A 55 -18.45 21.13 8.16
N ALA A 56 -18.99 19.95 8.44
CA ALA A 56 -20.43 19.65 8.35
C ALA A 56 -21.09 19.91 6.99
N VAL A 57 -20.32 19.77 5.90
CA VAL A 57 -20.85 19.85 4.53
C VAL A 57 -21.81 18.69 4.22
N GLN A 58 -22.70 18.89 3.24
CA GLN A 58 -23.57 17.83 2.70
C GLN A 58 -22.98 17.11 1.47
N SER A 59 -21.92 17.67 0.88
CA SER A 59 -21.22 17.06 -0.23
C SER A 59 -19.71 17.30 -0.14
N ILE A 60 -18.93 16.32 -0.55
CA ILE A 60 -17.46 16.38 -0.59
C ILE A 60 -17.05 16.25 -2.04
N LYS A 61 -16.49 17.32 -2.61
CA LYS A 61 -16.05 17.34 -4.01
C LYS A 61 -14.55 17.08 -4.10
N LEU A 62 -14.17 16.10 -4.91
CA LEU A 62 -12.81 15.83 -5.32
C LEU A 62 -12.63 16.39 -6.73
N GLU A 63 -11.76 17.37 -6.87
CA GLU A 63 -11.39 17.95 -8.15
C GLU A 63 -9.89 18.23 -8.18
N VAL A 64 -9.29 18.07 -9.35
CA VAL A 64 -7.88 18.38 -9.56
C VAL A 64 -7.83 19.71 -10.30
N LYS A 65 -7.11 20.69 -9.75
CA LYS A 65 -6.82 21.91 -10.52
C LYS A 65 -6.04 21.47 -11.75
N ARG A 66 -6.55 21.75 -12.96
CA ARG A 66 -5.87 21.44 -14.22
C ARG A 66 -4.50 22.15 -14.23
N CYS A 67 -3.48 21.43 -13.80
CA CYS A 67 -2.07 21.79 -13.91
C CYS A 67 -1.46 20.81 -14.90
N LYS A 68 -0.38 21.22 -15.57
CA LYS A 68 0.24 20.53 -16.72
C LYS A 68 0.59 19.02 -16.56
N ASN A 69 0.41 18.44 -15.37
CA ASN A 69 0.69 17.04 -15.03
C ASN A 69 -0.57 16.27 -14.56
N SER A 70 -1.77 16.87 -14.56
CA SER A 70 -3.02 16.23 -14.12
C SER A 70 -3.68 15.36 -15.20
N GLU A 71 -3.04 15.19 -16.36
CA GLU A 71 -3.73 14.78 -17.59
C GLU A 71 -3.93 13.28 -17.76
N THR A 72 -3.47 12.42 -16.85
CA THR A 72 -3.58 10.96 -17.08
C THR A 72 -4.15 10.15 -15.92
N TRP A 73 -4.04 10.61 -14.67
CA TRP A 73 -4.29 9.73 -13.52
C TRP A 73 -5.66 9.88 -12.88
N PHE A 74 -6.31 11.05 -13.00
CA PHE A 74 -7.61 11.28 -12.38
C PHE A 74 -8.73 10.73 -13.27
N THR A 75 -8.75 9.42 -13.41
CA THR A 75 -9.71 8.67 -14.24
C THR A 75 -10.75 7.98 -13.39
N LYS A 76 -11.83 7.52 -14.04
CA LYS A 76 -12.80 6.62 -13.42
C LYS A 76 -12.13 5.39 -12.82
N GLY A 77 -11.21 4.76 -13.55
CA GLY A 77 -10.51 3.54 -13.13
C GLY A 77 -9.71 3.72 -11.86
N THR A 78 -9.02 4.86 -11.70
CA THR A 78 -8.31 5.21 -10.46
C THR A 78 -9.27 5.28 -9.27
N LEU A 79 -10.43 5.89 -9.47
CA LEU A 79 -11.48 5.98 -8.45
C LEU A 79 -12.13 4.63 -8.14
N GLU A 80 -12.36 3.77 -9.13
CA GLU A 80 -12.84 2.40 -8.93
C GLU A 80 -11.86 1.58 -8.07
N ARG A 81 -10.55 1.70 -8.34
CA ARG A 81 -9.50 1.06 -7.55
C ARG A 81 -9.47 1.59 -6.12
N PHE A 82 -9.58 2.90 -5.93
CA PHE A 82 -9.67 3.49 -4.59
C PHE A 82 -10.90 2.99 -3.83
N VAL A 83 -12.07 2.92 -4.48
CA VAL A 83 -13.28 2.36 -3.85
C VAL A 83 -13.09 0.89 -3.45
N ARG A 84 -12.43 0.09 -4.31
CA ARG A 84 -12.05 -1.29 -3.95
C ARG A 84 -11.10 -1.32 -2.76
N PHE A 85 -10.08 -0.46 -2.74
CA PHE A 85 -9.13 -0.35 -1.63
C PHE A 85 -9.85 -0.06 -0.31
N VAL A 86 -10.77 0.91 -0.29
CA VAL A 86 -11.54 1.26 0.92
C VAL A 86 -12.39 0.09 1.42
N SER A 87 -12.77 -0.83 0.52
CA SER A 87 -13.57 -2.01 0.87
C SER A 87 -12.74 -3.19 1.39
N THR A 88 -11.50 -3.33 0.91
CA THR A 88 -10.58 -4.42 1.27
C THR A 88 -9.13 -3.94 1.31
N PRO A 89 -8.75 -3.07 2.27
CA PRO A 89 -7.39 -2.51 2.34
C PRO A 89 -6.36 -3.59 2.63
N GLU A 90 -6.76 -4.68 3.30
CA GLU A 90 -5.89 -5.77 3.74
C GLU A 90 -5.19 -6.48 2.57
N VAL A 91 -5.77 -6.41 1.36
CA VAL A 91 -5.17 -7.01 0.16
C VAL A 91 -3.86 -6.33 -0.20
N LEU A 92 -3.80 -5.00 -0.13
CA LEU A 92 -2.59 -4.23 -0.41
C LEU A 92 -1.63 -4.23 0.79
N GLU A 93 -2.17 -4.12 2.01
CA GLU A 93 -1.37 -4.12 3.24
C GLU A 93 -0.59 -5.42 3.45
N LEU A 94 -1.15 -6.56 3.03
CA LEU A 94 -0.43 -7.83 3.07
C LEU A 94 0.80 -7.84 2.15
N VAL A 95 0.69 -7.27 0.94
CA VAL A 95 1.82 -7.14 0.02
C VAL A 95 2.92 -6.29 0.65
N ASN A 96 2.56 -5.12 1.19
CA ASN A 96 3.51 -4.22 1.85
C ASN A 96 4.19 -4.87 3.06
N THR A 97 3.44 -5.65 3.85
CA THR A 97 3.98 -6.37 5.01
C THR A 97 5.00 -7.44 4.60
N LEU A 98 4.68 -8.23 3.56
CA LEU A 98 5.57 -9.29 3.06
C LEU A 98 6.82 -8.72 2.38
N ASP A 99 6.69 -7.61 1.65
CA ASP A 99 7.82 -6.92 1.02
C ASP A 99 8.79 -6.35 2.08
N ALA A 100 8.25 -5.73 3.13
CA ALA A 100 9.03 -5.25 4.27
C ALA A 100 9.73 -6.41 4.99
N GLU A 101 9.04 -7.52 5.22
CA GLU A 101 9.62 -8.72 5.82
C GLU A 101 10.76 -9.29 4.95
N MET A 102 10.54 -9.41 3.63
CA MET A 102 11.57 -9.88 2.70
C MET A 102 12.82 -9.01 2.76
N SER A 103 12.64 -7.68 2.73
CA SER A 103 13.73 -6.71 2.84
C SER A 103 14.50 -6.84 4.16
N GLN A 104 13.80 -7.07 5.28
CA GLN A 104 14.43 -7.29 6.59
C GLN A 104 15.22 -8.60 6.65
N LEU A 105 14.70 -9.68 6.08
CA LEU A 105 15.38 -10.98 6.01
C LEU A 105 16.64 -10.91 5.15
N GLU A 106 16.60 -10.21 4.01
CA GLU A 106 17.76 -9.99 3.15
C GLU A 106 18.83 -9.14 3.85
N ALA A 107 18.42 -8.09 4.57
CA ALA A 107 19.34 -7.30 5.37
C ALA A 107 19.97 -8.12 6.50
N ALA A 108 19.19 -8.91 7.22
CA ALA A 108 19.68 -9.81 8.26
C ALA A 108 20.66 -10.84 7.69
N GLY A 109 20.33 -11.48 6.57
CA GLY A 109 21.20 -12.45 5.90
C GLY A 109 22.55 -11.85 5.52
N ARG A 110 22.57 -10.60 5.02
CA ARG A 110 23.83 -9.87 4.73
C ARG A 110 24.66 -9.64 5.98
N ILE A 111 24.06 -9.18 7.07
CA ILE A 111 24.76 -8.91 8.35
C ILE A 111 25.41 -10.19 8.89
N TYR A 112 24.66 -11.29 8.93
CA TYR A 112 25.18 -12.55 9.44
C TYR A 112 26.19 -13.21 8.50
N SER A 113 26.11 -12.97 7.19
CA SER A 113 27.11 -13.47 6.24
C SER A 113 28.43 -12.69 6.33
N GLN A 114 28.37 -11.37 6.56
CA GLN A 114 29.54 -10.47 6.62
C GLN A 114 30.20 -10.37 7.99
N GLY A 115 29.72 -11.08 9.01
CA GLY A 115 30.31 -11.12 10.35
C GLY A 115 31.67 -11.82 10.37
N GLU A 116 32.69 -11.17 9.81
CA GLU A 116 34.12 -11.37 9.95
C GLU A 116 34.74 -9.97 10.06
N GLY A 117 35.12 -9.53 11.27
CA GLY A 117 35.71 -8.19 11.40
C GLY A 117 35.95 -7.63 12.80
N TYR A 118 35.48 -8.27 13.88
CA TYR A 118 35.97 -7.94 15.23
C TYR A 118 36.90 -9.06 15.70
N GLN A 119 38.12 -9.01 15.17
CA GLN A 119 39.25 -9.80 15.61
C GLN A 119 39.64 -9.32 17.02
N PHE A 120 38.99 -9.84 18.06
CA PHE A 120 39.51 -9.71 19.42
C PHE A 120 40.67 -10.71 19.54
N SER A 121 41.87 -10.21 19.31
CA SER A 121 43.12 -10.88 19.62
C SER A 121 43.20 -11.12 21.13
N SER A 122 42.67 -12.25 21.58
CA SER A 122 43.00 -12.81 22.89
C SER A 122 43.65 -14.17 22.72
N THR A 123 44.97 -14.13 22.71
CA THR A 123 45.86 -15.22 23.10
C THR A 123 45.40 -15.80 24.44
N GLY A 124 44.70 -16.93 24.40
CA GLY A 124 44.25 -17.64 25.59
C GLY A 124 43.78 -19.05 25.23
N SER A 125 44.68 -20.02 25.38
CA SER A 125 44.45 -21.45 25.21
C SER A 125 43.22 -21.91 26.03
N GLY A 126 42.17 -22.39 25.33
CA GLY A 126 40.96 -22.94 25.95
C GLY A 126 39.66 -22.87 25.12
N GLY A 127 39.61 -22.12 24.02
CA GLY A 127 38.35 -21.72 23.36
C GLY A 127 37.87 -22.47 22.12
N SER A 128 38.45 -23.61 21.74
CA SER A 128 38.14 -24.26 20.44
C SER A 128 36.70 -24.79 20.32
N GLY A 129 36.03 -25.14 21.44
CA GLY A 129 34.64 -25.60 21.42
C GLY A 129 33.62 -24.45 21.29
N VAL A 130 33.96 -23.27 21.80
CA VAL A 130 33.08 -22.08 21.80
C VAL A 130 32.98 -21.46 20.41
N THR A 131 34.10 -21.41 19.66
CA THR A 131 34.12 -20.91 18.29
C THR A 131 33.36 -21.82 17.32
N VAL A 132 33.51 -23.14 17.46
CA VAL A 132 32.78 -24.14 16.64
C VAL A 132 31.28 -24.11 16.91
N ALA A 133 30.86 -23.95 18.17
CA ALA A 133 29.45 -23.81 18.52
C ALA A 133 28.84 -22.51 17.96
N ALA A 134 29.55 -21.39 18.06
CA ALA A 134 29.12 -20.11 17.49
C ALA A 134 28.97 -20.17 15.96
N ASP A 135 29.92 -20.82 15.27
CA ASP A 135 29.86 -21.04 13.83
C ASP A 135 28.69 -21.95 13.42
N ALA A 136 28.39 -22.98 14.20
CA ALA A 136 27.23 -23.85 13.98
C ALA A 136 25.91 -23.09 14.15
N THR A 137 25.79 -22.25 15.19
CA THR A 137 24.62 -21.38 15.40
C THR A 137 24.46 -20.37 14.27
N LYS A 138 25.55 -19.76 13.81
CA LYS A 138 25.54 -18.82 12.67
C LYS A 138 25.04 -19.48 11.40
N LYS A 139 25.53 -20.69 11.09
CA LYS A 139 25.08 -21.48 9.93
C LYS A 139 23.60 -21.85 10.02
N GLU A 140 23.14 -22.27 11.19
CA GLU A 140 21.74 -22.62 11.40
C GLU A 140 20.82 -21.40 11.29
N LEU A 141 21.26 -20.23 11.77
CA LEU A 141 20.54 -18.98 11.61
C LEU A 141 20.43 -18.56 10.14
N LEU A 142 21.52 -18.64 9.37
CA LEU A 142 21.50 -18.37 7.93
C LEU A 142 20.55 -19.33 7.20
N ARG A 143 20.58 -20.62 7.55
CA ARG A 143 19.63 -21.62 7.03
C ARG A 143 18.18 -21.27 7.36
N ALA A 144 17.91 -20.82 8.59
CA ALA A 144 16.57 -20.40 9.00
C ALA A 144 16.10 -19.15 8.23
N ILE A 145 17.00 -18.19 8.00
CA ILE A 145 16.74 -17.02 7.16
C ILE A 145 16.38 -17.46 5.74
N ASP A 146 17.18 -18.34 5.12
CA ASP A 146 16.93 -18.83 3.75
C ASP A 146 15.58 -19.55 3.61
N VAL A 147 15.22 -20.37 4.61
CA VAL A 147 13.92 -21.05 4.66
C VAL A 147 12.78 -20.03 4.74
N ARG A 148 12.89 -19.03 5.63
CA ARG A 148 11.86 -18.00 5.76
C ARG A 148 11.77 -17.13 4.51
N LEU A 149 12.90 -16.77 3.91
CA LEU A 149 12.97 -15.97 2.69
C LEU A 149 12.26 -16.69 1.53
N THR A 150 12.47 -18.00 1.41
CA THR A 150 11.76 -18.83 0.43
C THR A 150 10.25 -18.82 0.65
N ALA A 151 9.80 -18.96 1.90
CA ALA A 151 8.38 -18.92 2.23
C ALA A 151 7.77 -17.53 1.93
N VAL A 152 8.42 -16.45 2.38
CA VAL A 152 7.95 -15.07 2.17
C VAL A 152 7.88 -14.72 0.68
N ARG A 153 8.84 -15.16 -0.15
CA ARG A 153 8.77 -14.96 -1.62
C ARG A 153 7.54 -15.61 -2.24
N LYS A 154 7.19 -16.82 -1.80
CA LYS A 154 5.99 -17.51 -2.28
C LYS A 154 4.71 -16.81 -1.83
N ASP A 155 4.66 -16.39 -0.58
CA ASP A 155 3.52 -15.66 -0.02
C ASP A 155 3.35 -14.31 -0.72
N LEU A 156 4.45 -13.59 -0.96
CA LEU A 156 4.47 -12.31 -1.68
C LEU A 156 3.95 -12.48 -3.11
N SER A 157 4.39 -13.50 -3.84
CA SER A 157 3.88 -13.80 -5.19
C SER A 157 2.36 -14.03 -5.20
N THR A 158 1.85 -14.74 -4.19
CA THR A 158 0.42 -15.01 -4.04
C THR A 158 -0.35 -13.74 -3.71
N ALA A 159 0.14 -12.95 -2.75
CA ALA A 159 -0.46 -11.68 -2.36
C ALA A 159 -0.47 -10.67 -3.51
N SER A 160 0.64 -10.55 -4.25
CA SER A 160 0.74 -9.67 -5.43
C SER A 160 -0.21 -10.07 -6.55
N SER A 161 -0.40 -11.39 -6.79
CA SER A 161 -1.39 -11.86 -7.76
C SER A 161 -2.81 -11.48 -7.36
N ARG A 162 -3.13 -11.53 -6.06
CA ARG A 162 -4.41 -11.11 -5.51
C ARG A 162 -4.62 -9.60 -5.62
N ALA A 163 -3.59 -8.81 -5.31
CA ALA A 163 -3.60 -7.37 -5.44
C ALA A 163 -3.81 -6.95 -6.91
N ALA A 164 -3.10 -7.59 -7.85
CA ALA A 164 -3.26 -7.36 -9.28
C ALA A 164 -4.68 -7.67 -9.76
N ALA A 165 -5.28 -8.79 -9.30
CA ALA A 165 -6.67 -9.14 -9.61
C ALA A 165 -7.68 -8.13 -9.03
N ALA A 166 -7.35 -7.48 -7.91
CA ALA A 166 -8.14 -6.38 -7.33
C ALA A 166 -7.90 -5.03 -8.03
N GLY A 167 -6.99 -4.98 -9.01
CA GLY A 167 -6.69 -3.81 -9.81
C GLY A 167 -5.49 -2.99 -9.34
N PHE A 168 -4.70 -3.49 -8.38
CA PHE A 168 -3.45 -2.89 -7.90
C PHE A 168 -2.25 -3.56 -8.59
N ASN A 169 -1.72 -2.92 -9.63
CA ASN A 169 -0.62 -3.46 -10.43
C ASN A 169 0.40 -2.37 -10.81
N LEU A 170 1.51 -2.77 -11.43
CA LEU A 170 2.62 -1.86 -11.76
C LEU A 170 2.19 -0.69 -12.64
N ASP A 171 1.26 -0.91 -13.57
CA ASP A 171 0.77 0.13 -14.49
C ASP A 171 -0.05 1.20 -13.76
N THR A 172 -0.69 0.83 -12.65
CA THR A 172 -1.66 1.68 -11.93
C THR A 172 -1.11 2.25 -10.64
N VAL A 173 0.03 1.74 -10.16
CA VAL A 173 0.65 2.17 -8.91
C VAL A 173 0.99 3.67 -8.95
N SER A 174 1.47 4.18 -10.09
CA SER A 174 1.79 5.60 -10.26
C SER A 174 0.54 6.49 -10.19
N GLU A 175 -0.56 6.04 -10.80
CA GLU A 175 -1.84 6.76 -10.78
C GLU A 175 -2.43 6.81 -9.37
N LEU A 176 -2.39 5.68 -8.65
CA LEU A 176 -2.86 5.57 -7.27
C LEU A 176 -1.99 6.35 -6.29
N GLN A 177 -0.68 6.41 -6.54
CA GLN A 177 0.26 7.23 -5.77
C GLN A 177 -0.07 8.71 -5.92
N MET A 178 -0.30 9.20 -7.15
CA MET A 178 -0.71 10.58 -7.40
C MET A 178 -2.08 10.89 -6.78
N PHE A 179 -3.03 9.96 -6.84
CA PHE A 179 -4.31 10.08 -6.15
C PHE A 179 -4.12 10.21 -4.63
N ALA A 180 -3.27 9.36 -4.05
CA ALA A 180 -2.96 9.36 -2.62
C ALA A 180 -2.30 10.67 -2.18
N ASP A 181 -1.38 11.20 -2.98
CA ASP A 181 -0.71 12.47 -2.70
C ASP A 181 -1.64 13.66 -2.83
N GLN A 182 -2.52 13.67 -3.83
CA GLN A 182 -3.45 14.79 -4.07
C GLN A 182 -4.55 14.87 -3.01
N PHE A 183 -5.11 13.73 -2.59
CA PHE A 183 -6.28 13.69 -1.71
C PHE A 183 -6.01 13.15 -0.29
N GLY A 184 -4.75 12.81 0.01
CA GLY A 184 -4.32 12.33 1.31
C GLY A 184 -4.78 10.90 1.63
N ALA A 185 -4.70 10.00 0.65
CA ALA A 185 -5.00 8.57 0.82
C ALA A 185 -3.75 7.76 1.18
N HIS A 186 -3.09 8.08 2.30
CA HIS A 186 -1.74 7.59 2.61
C HIS A 186 -1.58 6.06 2.69
N ARG A 187 -2.65 5.32 3.06
CA ARG A 187 -2.63 3.85 3.13
C ARG A 187 -2.73 3.15 1.77
N LEU A 188 -2.98 3.91 0.70
CA LEU A 188 -3.04 3.39 -0.68
C LEU A 188 -1.64 3.26 -1.30
N LYS A 189 -0.60 3.77 -0.63
CA LYS A 189 0.79 3.75 -1.10
C LYS A 189 1.47 2.41 -0.85
#